data_AF-A0A816YRV6-F1
#
_entry.id   AF-A0A816YRV6-F1
#
_cell.length_a   1.000
_cell.length_b   1.000
_cell.length_c   1.000
_cell.angle_alpha   90.00
_cell.angle_beta   90.00
_cell.angle_gamma   90.00
#
_symmetry.space_group_name_H-M   'P 1'
#
loop_
_entity.id
_entity.type
_entity.pdbx_description
1 polymer ?
#
loop_
_entity_poly.entity_id
_entity_poly.type
_entity_poly.pdbx_seq_one_letter_code
_entity_poly.pdbx_strand_id
1 'polypeptide(L)'
;VRRIKTRVRRLIRFAQRPPNRWSPKKPQRVNEAARSLHPNAVKDLLSLGVCERCILRLITVTTFDSDLATVSSSTLRGWLGSGFEEAASPEPSICIVCLGVLQFVFYDAKQTLVKMKSDCGSDHAAWITDLVKQQGHEFDSFGLEVSLPSTISENERAVLLYLKGKYSNEAWLQSEKVSVKDALKVLVLDPLRASLGAKSDSSSFHIRLTYSKASDDAQGVSETTHERKKRKTGMSTLYNHSLLG
;
A
#
# COMPACT_ATOMS: atom_id res chain seq x y z
N VAL A 1 34.61 25.42 -46.35
CA VAL A 1 33.81 24.23 -46.74
C VAL A 1 32.75 23.96 -45.66
N ARG A 2 31.46 24.08 -46.02
CA ARG A 2 30.20 23.52 -45.43
C ARG A 2 30.00 23.61 -43.90
N ARG A 3 29.23 24.58 -43.36
CA ARG A 3 27.78 24.53 -43.01
C ARG A 3 27.26 23.17 -42.52
N ILE A 4 26.74 23.12 -41.27
CA ILE A 4 25.30 22.98 -40.94
C ILE A 4 25.06 23.58 -39.53
N LYS A 5 24.08 24.47 -39.44
CA LYS A 5 23.45 24.97 -38.21
C LYS A 5 22.30 24.02 -37.86
N THR A 6 22.12 23.68 -36.59
CA THR A 6 20.77 23.44 -36.08
C THR A 6 20.61 23.94 -34.66
N ARG A 7 19.79 24.99 -34.56
CA ARG A 7 19.23 25.58 -33.35
C ARG A 7 18.01 24.74 -33.01
N VAL A 8 17.98 24.06 -31.86
CA VAL A 8 16.71 23.57 -31.31
C VAL A 8 16.39 24.40 -30.07
N ARG A 9 15.67 25.50 -30.32
CA ARG A 9 14.77 26.07 -29.33
C ARG A 9 13.56 25.12 -29.23
N ARG A 10 13.39 24.46 -28.09
CA ARG A 10 12.06 24.11 -27.57
C ARG A 10 12.00 24.79 -26.20
N LEU A 11 11.44 26.00 -26.13
CA LEU A 11 10.10 26.18 -25.55
C LEU A 11 9.74 25.04 -24.58
N ILE A 12 10.23 25.14 -23.35
CA ILE A 12 9.49 24.58 -22.22
C ILE A 12 8.26 25.49 -22.09
N ARG A 13 7.21 25.18 -22.86
CA ARG A 13 5.87 25.61 -22.45
C ARG A 13 5.64 24.87 -21.14
N PHE A 14 5.61 25.60 -20.03
CA PHE A 14 4.77 25.19 -18.92
C PHE A 14 3.36 25.07 -19.49
N ALA A 15 3.00 23.87 -19.94
CA ALA A 15 1.61 23.48 -19.91
C ALA A 15 1.28 23.48 -18.42
N GLN A 16 0.70 24.59 -17.95
CA GLN A 16 -0.21 24.53 -16.83
C GLN A 16 -1.14 23.37 -17.14
N ARG A 17 -0.95 22.24 -16.46
CA ARG A 17 -1.91 21.15 -16.55
C ARG A 17 -3.25 21.77 -16.20
N PRO A 18 -4.32 21.55 -16.99
CA PRO A 18 -5.63 21.99 -16.57
C PRO A 18 -5.87 21.42 -15.17
N PRO A 19 -6.41 22.21 -14.23
CA PRO A 19 -6.77 21.69 -12.93
C PRO A 19 -7.62 20.45 -13.17
N ASN A 20 -7.25 19.37 -12.48
CA ASN A 20 -7.88 18.06 -12.53
C ASN A 20 -9.37 18.23 -12.77
N ARG A 21 -9.89 17.57 -13.80
CA ARG A 21 -11.34 17.40 -14.00
C ARG A 21 -11.90 16.92 -12.65
N TRP A 22 -12.55 17.84 -11.94
CA TRP A 22 -13.24 17.55 -10.70
C TRP A 22 -14.28 16.49 -11.03
N SER A 23 -14.00 15.25 -10.66
CA SER A 23 -14.99 14.19 -10.65
C SER A 23 -15.87 14.43 -9.41
N PRO A 24 -17.18 14.68 -9.55
CA PRO A 24 -18.08 14.87 -8.39
C PRO A 24 -18.26 13.59 -7.55
N LYS A 25 -17.57 12.49 -7.90
CA LYS A 25 -17.78 11.13 -7.39
C LYS A 25 -17.02 10.80 -6.10
N LYS A 26 -15.96 11.56 -5.76
CA LYS A 26 -15.11 11.31 -4.58
C LYS A 26 -15.88 11.28 -3.25
N PRO A 27 -16.69 12.31 -2.91
CA PRO A 27 -17.45 12.27 -1.66
C PRO A 27 -18.55 11.20 -1.68
N GLN A 28 -19.07 10.85 -2.87
CA GLN A 28 -20.17 9.89 -2.98
C GLN A 28 -19.75 8.47 -2.55
N ARG A 29 -18.60 7.97 -3.03
CA ARG A 29 -18.12 6.61 -2.69
C ARG A 29 -17.74 6.46 -1.23
N VAL A 30 -17.08 7.46 -0.68
CA VAL A 30 -16.71 7.51 0.74
C VAL A 30 -17.98 7.51 1.62
N ASN A 31 -19.01 8.27 1.22
CA ASN A 31 -20.30 8.27 1.92
C ASN A 31 -21.07 6.95 1.78
N GLU A 32 -21.03 6.29 0.62
CA GLU A 32 -21.61 4.95 0.43
C GLU A 32 -20.92 3.91 1.31
N ALA A 33 -19.57 3.95 1.37
CA ALA A 33 -18.81 3.09 2.26
C ALA A 33 -19.17 3.33 3.73
N ALA A 34 -19.23 4.59 4.17
CA ALA A 34 -19.63 4.97 5.52
C ALA A 34 -21.00 4.38 5.91
N ARG A 35 -21.99 4.43 5.00
CA ARG A 35 -23.33 3.84 5.22
C ARG A 35 -23.34 2.31 5.24
N SER A 36 -22.37 1.68 4.59
CA SER A 36 -22.26 0.21 4.55
C SER A 36 -21.53 -0.38 5.75
N LEU A 37 -20.93 0.45 6.61
CA LEU A 37 -20.17 -0.04 7.75
C LEU A 37 -21.08 -0.58 8.84
N HIS A 38 -20.73 -1.75 9.38
CA HIS A 38 -21.34 -2.28 10.58
C HIS A 38 -20.63 -1.72 11.82
N PRO A 39 -21.24 -0.78 12.59
CA PRO A 39 -20.51 -0.02 13.62
C PRO A 39 -19.87 -0.89 14.71
N ASN A 40 -20.54 -1.97 15.10
CA ASN A 40 -20.01 -2.90 16.11
C ASN A 40 -18.79 -3.68 15.59
N ALA A 41 -18.77 -4.03 14.30
CA ALA A 41 -17.64 -4.73 13.72
C ALA A 41 -16.41 -3.82 13.61
N VAL A 42 -16.63 -2.53 13.28
CA VAL A 42 -15.57 -1.52 13.30
C VAL A 42 -14.98 -1.38 14.70
N LYS A 43 -15.83 -1.24 15.73
CA LYS A 43 -15.41 -1.08 17.13
C LYS A 43 -14.58 -2.27 17.62
N ASP A 44 -15.04 -3.49 17.32
CA ASP A 44 -14.32 -4.71 17.63
C ASP A 44 -12.93 -4.74 16.97
N LEU A 45 -12.86 -4.47 15.67
CA LEU A 45 -11.61 -4.49 14.91
C LEU A 45 -10.62 -3.42 15.40
N LEU A 46 -11.10 -2.22 15.72
CA LEU A 46 -10.27 -1.18 16.34
C LEU A 46 -9.72 -1.66 17.69
N SER A 47 -10.54 -2.33 18.50
CA SER A 47 -10.14 -2.86 19.82
C SER A 47 -9.13 -4.00 19.71
N LEU A 48 -9.15 -4.77 18.62
CA LEU A 48 -8.15 -5.78 18.29
C LEU A 48 -6.85 -5.20 17.73
N GLY A 49 -6.75 -3.89 17.51
CA GLY A 49 -5.57 -3.25 16.92
C GLY A 49 -5.49 -3.37 15.40
N VAL A 50 -6.63 -3.46 14.69
CA VAL A 50 -6.68 -3.44 13.22
C VAL A 50 -6.73 -1.99 12.72
N CYS A 51 -5.86 -1.62 11.79
CA CYS A 51 -5.85 -0.27 11.21
C CYS A 51 -7.05 0.02 10.31
N GLU A 52 -7.35 1.30 10.10
CA GLU A 52 -8.45 1.80 9.29
C GLU A 52 -8.46 1.23 7.86
N ARG A 53 -7.29 1.10 7.22
CA ARG A 53 -7.21 0.55 5.86
C ARG A 53 -7.53 -0.95 5.83
N CYS A 54 -7.12 -1.69 6.86
CA CYS A 54 -7.50 -3.08 7.04
C CYS A 54 -8.97 -3.24 7.42
N ILE A 55 -9.53 -2.31 8.19
CA ILE A 55 -10.95 -2.32 8.51
C ILE A 55 -11.75 -2.13 7.22
N LEU A 56 -11.52 -1.03 6.49
CA LEU A 56 -12.26 -0.70 5.28
C LEU A 56 -12.23 -1.84 4.26
N ARG A 57 -11.07 -2.40 3.95
CA ARG A 57 -10.97 -3.53 2.98
C ARG A 57 -11.72 -4.80 3.44
N LEU A 58 -11.89 -5.00 4.76
CA LEU A 58 -12.49 -6.21 5.33
C LEU A 58 -14.00 -6.11 5.52
N ILE A 59 -14.54 -4.90 5.69
CA ILE A 59 -15.95 -4.72 6.06
C ILE A 59 -16.78 -3.95 5.03
N THR A 60 -16.16 -3.20 4.12
CA THR A 60 -16.94 -2.48 3.10
C THR A 60 -17.43 -3.43 2.03
N VAL A 61 -18.66 -3.21 1.57
CA VAL A 61 -19.22 -3.90 0.39
C VAL A 61 -18.69 -3.28 -0.91
N THR A 62 -18.31 -1.99 -0.84
CA THR A 62 -17.69 -1.28 -1.96
C THR A 62 -16.25 -1.75 -2.16
N THR A 63 -15.80 -1.70 -3.42
CA THR A 63 -14.42 -2.01 -3.80
C THR A 63 -13.46 -1.07 -3.10
N PHE A 64 -12.42 -1.62 -2.46
CA PHE A 64 -11.33 -0.83 -1.87
C PHE A 64 -10.56 -0.08 -2.97
N ASP A 65 -10.63 1.25 -2.96
CA ASP A 65 -9.98 2.13 -3.94
C ASP A 65 -9.13 3.21 -3.26
N SER A 66 -8.48 4.05 -4.06
CA SER A 66 -7.61 5.11 -3.56
C SER A 66 -8.36 6.17 -2.76
N ASP A 67 -9.66 6.38 -3.01
CA ASP A 67 -10.48 7.31 -2.23
C ASP A 67 -10.72 6.75 -0.82
N LEU A 68 -11.10 5.48 -0.69
CA LEU A 68 -11.24 4.82 0.62
C LEU A 68 -9.92 4.72 1.37
N ALA A 69 -8.82 4.52 0.64
CA ALA A 69 -7.51 4.42 1.26
C ALA A 69 -6.99 5.74 1.87
N THR A 70 -7.60 6.88 1.51
CA THR A 70 -7.32 8.21 2.08
C THR A 70 -8.15 8.55 3.31
N VAL A 71 -9.11 7.69 3.69
CA VAL A 71 -9.94 7.89 4.88
C VAL A 71 -9.05 7.80 6.11
N SER A 72 -8.99 8.89 6.88
CA SER A 72 -8.23 8.95 8.12
C SER A 72 -8.93 8.17 9.24
N SER A 73 -8.14 7.73 10.22
CA SER A 73 -8.64 7.21 11.50
C SER A 73 -9.70 8.10 12.16
N SER A 74 -9.54 9.43 12.13
CA SER A 74 -10.53 10.37 12.68
C SER A 74 -11.84 10.38 11.89
N THR A 75 -11.76 10.29 10.56
CA THR A 75 -12.94 10.22 9.68
C THR A 75 -13.71 8.92 9.91
N LEU A 76 -13.00 7.79 9.96
CA LEU A 76 -13.60 6.48 10.25
C LEU A 76 -14.31 6.48 11.61
N ARG A 77 -13.68 7.05 12.66
CA ARG A 77 -14.30 7.19 13.98
C ARG A 77 -15.51 8.13 13.95
N GLY A 78 -15.44 9.22 13.19
CA GLY A 78 -16.57 10.14 13.00
C GLY A 78 -17.82 9.47 12.44
N TRP A 79 -17.66 8.40 11.65
CA TRP A 79 -18.79 7.62 11.13
C TRP A 79 -19.47 6.73 12.17
N LEU A 80 -18.83 6.45 13.31
CA LEU A 80 -19.37 5.60 14.37
C LEU A 80 -20.26 6.35 15.37
N GLY A 81 -20.41 7.67 15.23
CA GLY A 81 -21.18 8.53 16.13
C GLY A 81 -20.45 8.90 17.43
N SER A 82 -21.04 9.79 18.23
CA SER A 82 -20.44 10.45 19.40
C SER A 82 -20.33 9.58 20.68
N GLY A 83 -20.45 8.26 20.58
CA GLY A 83 -20.39 7.33 21.72
C GLY A 83 -19.01 6.74 21.98
N PHE A 84 -17.95 7.32 21.42
CA PHE A 84 -16.58 6.87 21.61
C PHE A 84 -15.89 7.83 22.59
N GLU A 85 -15.82 7.43 23.86
CA GLU A 85 -14.94 8.08 24.84
C GLU A 85 -13.53 8.09 24.25
N GLU A 86 -12.96 9.28 24.14
CA GLU A 86 -11.64 9.54 23.59
C GLU A 86 -10.59 8.99 24.54
N ALA A 87 -10.39 7.67 24.51
CA ALA A 87 -9.21 7.07 25.11
C ALA A 87 -8.01 7.65 24.34
N ALA A 88 -7.24 8.49 25.05
CA ALA A 88 -6.03 9.13 24.53
C ALA A 88 -5.25 8.15 23.66
N SER A 89 -5.08 8.51 22.39
CA SER A 89 -4.40 7.69 21.39
C SER A 89 -3.08 7.21 21.98
N PRO A 90 -2.90 5.90 22.20
CA PRO A 90 -1.56 5.37 22.44
C PRO A 90 -0.72 5.65 21.20
N GLU A 91 0.60 5.56 21.36
CA GLU A 91 1.59 5.39 20.27
C GLU A 91 1.01 4.64 19.06
N PRO A 92 1.40 4.97 17.81
CA PRO A 92 0.82 4.35 16.62
C PRO A 92 0.97 2.82 16.70
N SER A 93 -0.13 2.14 17.06
CA SER A 93 -0.14 0.70 17.18
C SER A 93 -0.02 0.10 15.80
N ILE A 94 0.97 -0.76 15.62
CA ILE A 94 1.15 -1.49 14.38
C ILE A 94 -0.01 -2.46 14.22
N CYS A 95 -0.62 -2.44 13.04
CA CYS A 95 -1.79 -3.23 12.73
C CYS A 95 -1.47 -4.72 12.86
N ILE A 96 -2.24 -5.44 13.68
CA ILE A 96 -2.07 -6.89 13.84
C ILE A 96 -2.28 -7.67 12.54
N VAL A 97 -2.98 -7.09 11.56
CA VAL A 97 -3.27 -7.76 10.27
C VAL A 97 -2.18 -7.50 9.24
N CYS A 98 -1.88 -6.24 8.95
CA CYS A 98 -0.93 -5.89 7.89
C CYS A 98 0.49 -5.61 8.38
N LEU A 99 0.72 -5.69 9.69
CA LEU A 99 2.02 -5.49 10.34
C LEU A 99 2.69 -4.15 9.97
N GLY A 100 1.91 -3.13 9.61
CA GLY A 100 2.42 -1.81 9.22
C GLY A 100 2.48 -1.56 7.71
N VAL A 101 2.31 -2.58 6.86
CA VAL A 101 2.37 -2.44 5.38
C VAL A 101 1.37 -1.41 4.87
N LEU A 102 0.10 -1.53 5.28
CA LEU A 102 -0.93 -0.56 4.93
C LEU A 102 -0.95 0.65 5.87
N GLN A 103 0.04 0.84 6.73
CA GLN A 103 0.24 2.06 7.50
C GLN A 103 1.48 2.83 7.02
N PHE A 104 2.23 2.27 6.06
CA PHE A 104 3.56 2.74 5.66
C PHE A 104 4.51 2.91 6.85
N VAL A 105 4.46 1.93 7.75
CA VAL A 105 5.29 1.82 8.94
C VAL A 105 6.22 0.62 8.75
N PHE A 106 7.53 0.84 8.86
CA PHE A 106 8.55 -0.18 8.69
C PHE A 106 9.79 0.15 9.53
N TYR A 107 10.66 -0.85 9.72
CA TYR A 107 11.96 -0.64 10.35
C TYR A 107 13.01 -0.29 9.29
N ASP A 108 13.81 0.74 9.57
CA ASP A 108 14.99 1.02 8.78
C ASP A 108 16.17 0.11 9.15
N ALA A 109 17.28 0.25 8.44
CA ALA A 109 18.50 -0.52 8.70
C ALA A 109 19.06 -0.32 10.13
N LYS A 110 18.67 0.76 10.82
CA LYS A 110 19.08 1.07 12.20
C LYS A 110 18.08 0.53 13.23
N GLN A 111 17.14 -0.32 12.82
CA GLN A 111 16.07 -0.85 13.67
C GLN A 111 15.24 0.27 14.31
N THR A 112 15.16 1.43 13.65
CA THR A 112 14.30 2.53 14.08
C THR A 112 12.98 2.44 13.34
N LEU A 113 11.88 2.59 14.09
CA LEU A 113 10.55 2.61 13.50
C LEU A 113 10.38 3.89 12.67
N VAL A 114 10.19 3.74 11.36
CA VAL A 114 9.94 4.84 10.44
C VAL A 114 8.48 4.80 10.03
N LYS A 115 7.78 5.91 10.30
CA LYS A 115 6.45 6.19 9.74
C LYS A 115 6.57 7.28 8.69
N MET A 116 6.09 7.03 7.48
CA MET A 116 6.00 8.07 6.47
C MET A 116 5.02 9.16 6.89
N LYS A 117 5.38 10.43 6.64
CA LYS A 117 4.66 11.60 7.16
C LYS A 117 3.25 11.72 6.60
N SER A 118 3.06 11.31 5.35
CA SER A 118 1.75 11.30 4.71
C SER A 118 1.01 10.00 4.94
N ASP A 119 -0.24 10.12 5.40
CA ASP A 119 -1.24 9.03 5.37
C ASP A 119 -1.73 8.72 3.95
N CYS A 120 -1.11 9.29 2.90
CA CYS A 120 -1.36 8.91 1.51
C CYS A 120 -0.08 8.33 0.88
N GLY A 121 -0.25 7.42 -0.09
CA GLY A 121 0.86 6.70 -0.73
C GLY A 121 1.86 7.57 -1.51
N SER A 122 1.73 8.91 -1.50
CA SER A 122 2.62 9.83 -2.21
C SER A 122 4.05 9.80 -1.70
N ASP A 123 4.24 9.81 -0.38
CA ASP A 123 5.59 9.85 0.22
C ASP A 123 6.32 8.53 -0.01
N HIS A 124 5.57 7.43 0.08
CA HIS A 124 6.08 6.09 -0.22
C HIS A 124 6.46 5.96 -1.69
N ALA A 125 5.62 6.45 -2.60
CA ALA A 125 5.92 6.45 -4.02
C ALA A 125 7.08 7.38 -4.40
N ALA A 126 7.22 8.52 -3.74
CA ALA A 126 8.36 9.42 -3.93
C ALA A 126 9.67 8.73 -3.50
N TRP A 127 9.67 8.09 -2.34
CA TRP A 127 10.83 7.33 -1.87
C TRP A 127 11.22 6.19 -2.83
N ILE A 128 10.26 5.39 -3.31
CA ILE A 128 10.51 4.35 -4.33
C ILE A 128 11.01 4.99 -5.63
N THR A 129 10.44 6.13 -6.03
CA THR A 129 10.82 6.84 -7.26
C THR A 129 12.28 7.30 -7.22
N ASP A 130 12.72 7.83 -6.09
CA ASP A 130 14.11 8.26 -5.91
C ASP A 130 15.07 7.08 -6.02
N LEU A 131 14.74 5.94 -5.41
CA LEU A 131 15.53 4.71 -5.52
C LEU A 131 15.61 4.19 -6.95
N VAL A 132 14.49 4.17 -7.68
CA VAL A 132 14.46 3.71 -9.07
C VAL A 132 15.28 4.65 -9.97
N LYS A 133 15.16 5.96 -9.78
CA LYS A 133 15.90 6.96 -10.58
C LYS A 133 17.41 6.93 -10.32
N GLN A 134 17.84 6.64 -9.09
CA GLN A 134 19.26 6.49 -8.76
C GLN A 134 19.95 5.37 -9.57
N GLN A 135 19.20 4.38 -10.06
CA GLN A 135 19.74 3.28 -10.85
C GLN A 135 19.92 3.63 -12.34
N GLY A 136 19.42 4.79 -12.79
CA GLY A 136 19.65 5.30 -14.15
C GLY A 136 19.01 4.48 -15.27
N HIS A 137 17.98 3.68 -14.96
CA HIS A 137 17.25 2.92 -15.97
C HIS A 137 16.33 3.82 -16.80
N GLU A 138 16.35 3.63 -18.13
CA GLU A 138 15.34 4.21 -19.02
C GLU A 138 14.20 3.21 -19.24
N PHE A 139 12.97 3.63 -18.96
CA PHE A 139 11.76 2.84 -19.17
C PHE A 139 10.56 3.78 -19.38
N ASP A 140 9.58 3.36 -20.17
CA ASP A 140 8.31 4.04 -20.39
C ASP A 140 7.12 3.31 -19.71
N SER A 141 7.33 2.07 -19.27
CA SER A 141 6.40 1.29 -18.47
C SER A 141 7.07 0.38 -17.44
N PHE A 142 6.32 -0.02 -16.40
CA PHE A 142 6.79 -0.91 -15.35
C PHE A 142 5.72 -1.91 -14.86
N GLY A 143 6.18 -3.12 -14.47
CA GLY A 143 5.41 -4.07 -13.68
C GLY A 143 5.58 -3.82 -12.18
N LEU A 144 4.51 -3.91 -11.40
CA LEU A 144 4.57 -3.83 -9.94
C LEU A 144 4.33 -5.21 -9.31
N GLU A 145 5.36 -5.72 -8.64
CA GLU A 145 5.31 -6.96 -7.87
C GLU A 145 5.34 -6.67 -6.37
N VAL A 146 4.57 -7.44 -5.61
CA VAL A 146 4.49 -7.31 -4.16
C VAL A 146 4.59 -8.70 -3.55
N SER A 147 5.55 -8.87 -2.66
CA SER A 147 5.78 -10.07 -1.84
C SER A 147 5.61 -9.68 -0.37
N LEU A 148 4.74 -10.39 0.35
CA LEU A 148 4.43 -10.17 1.75
C LEU A 148 4.76 -11.43 2.57
N PRO A 149 5.07 -11.31 3.88
CA PRO A 149 5.23 -12.47 4.75
C PRO A 149 3.93 -13.27 4.86
N SER A 150 4.01 -14.60 4.99
CA SER A 150 2.83 -15.46 5.11
C SER A 150 1.96 -15.12 6.32
N THR A 151 2.59 -14.64 7.39
CA THR A 151 1.93 -14.16 8.62
C THR A 151 0.83 -13.14 8.32
N ILE A 152 1.00 -12.26 7.32
CA ILE A 152 -0.06 -11.31 6.94
C ILE A 152 -1.31 -12.05 6.44
N SER A 153 -1.14 -13.07 5.61
CA SER A 153 -2.28 -13.88 5.12
C SER A 153 -2.90 -14.75 6.22
N GLU A 154 -2.09 -15.23 7.17
CA GLU A 154 -2.56 -15.97 8.34
C GLU A 154 -3.39 -15.07 9.27
N ASN A 155 -2.91 -13.85 9.55
CA ASN A 155 -3.60 -12.87 10.40
C ASN A 155 -4.90 -12.40 9.74
N GLU A 156 -4.89 -12.17 8.43
CA GLU A 156 -6.10 -11.86 7.67
C GLU A 156 -7.15 -12.97 7.79
N ARG A 157 -6.73 -14.24 7.63
CA ARG A 157 -7.63 -15.38 7.80
C ARG A 157 -8.16 -15.48 9.23
N ALA A 158 -7.32 -15.25 10.25
CA ALA A 158 -7.70 -15.28 11.65
C ALA A 158 -8.77 -14.23 11.98
N VAL A 159 -8.58 -12.99 11.51
CA VAL A 159 -9.58 -11.91 11.70
C VAL A 159 -10.87 -12.20 10.95
N LEU A 160 -10.80 -12.73 9.72
CA LEU A 160 -12.00 -13.15 8.99
C LEU A 160 -12.76 -14.26 9.70
N LEU A 161 -12.07 -15.22 10.34
CA LEU A 161 -12.71 -16.25 11.16
C LEU A 161 -13.36 -15.67 12.42
N TYR A 162 -12.71 -14.72 13.09
CA TYR A 162 -13.30 -13.97 14.20
C TYR A 162 -14.61 -13.29 13.78
N LEU A 163 -14.59 -12.55 12.66
CA LEU A 163 -15.77 -11.87 12.13
C LEU A 163 -16.87 -12.87 11.75
N LYS A 164 -16.52 -14.02 11.14
CA LYS A 164 -17.48 -15.09 10.83
C LYS A 164 -18.10 -15.70 12.06
N GLY A 165 -17.34 -15.84 13.15
CA GLY A 165 -17.88 -16.34 14.42
C GLY A 165 -18.91 -15.40 15.04
N LYS A 166 -18.71 -14.08 14.94
CA LYS A 166 -19.55 -13.07 15.61
C LYS A 166 -20.65 -12.48 14.72
N TYR A 167 -20.43 -12.44 13.41
CA TYR A 167 -21.27 -11.75 12.42
C TYR A 167 -21.66 -12.68 11.24
N SER A 168 -21.85 -13.98 11.50
CA SER A 168 -22.10 -15.01 10.48
C SER A 168 -23.25 -14.70 9.51
N ASN A 169 -24.27 -13.99 9.98
CA ASN A 169 -25.48 -13.67 9.21
C ASN A 169 -25.37 -12.38 8.38
N GLU A 170 -24.25 -11.66 8.48
CA GLU A 170 -24.09 -10.37 7.82
C GLU A 170 -23.73 -10.52 6.33
N ALA A 171 -24.49 -9.87 5.45
CA ALA A 171 -24.29 -9.94 4.00
C ALA A 171 -22.93 -9.37 3.55
N TRP A 172 -22.43 -8.33 4.25
CA TRP A 172 -21.14 -7.73 3.93
C TRP A 172 -19.97 -8.69 4.14
N LEU A 173 -20.13 -9.74 4.95
CA LEU A 173 -19.07 -10.73 5.17
C LEU A 173 -18.94 -11.73 4.01
N GLN A 174 -19.99 -11.89 3.21
CA GLN A 174 -20.05 -12.81 2.08
C GLN A 174 -19.41 -12.25 0.80
N SER A 175 -19.17 -10.93 0.72
CA SER A 175 -18.48 -10.34 -0.43
C SER A 175 -17.01 -10.76 -0.49
N GLU A 176 -16.42 -10.73 -1.69
CA GLU A 176 -14.98 -10.90 -1.84
C GLU A 176 -14.22 -9.78 -1.10
N LYS A 177 -13.15 -10.16 -0.39
CA LYS A 177 -12.35 -9.22 0.41
C LYS A 177 -11.04 -8.92 -0.31
N VAL A 178 -10.64 -7.65 -0.28
CA VAL A 178 -9.40 -7.21 -0.91
C VAL A 178 -8.24 -7.59 0.00
N SER A 179 -7.32 -8.40 -0.52
CA SER A 179 -6.11 -8.83 0.19
C SER A 179 -5.23 -7.64 0.56
N VAL A 180 -4.39 -7.77 1.60
CA VAL A 180 -3.39 -6.73 1.93
C VAL A 180 -2.49 -6.40 0.73
N LYS A 181 -2.12 -7.40 -0.07
CA LYS A 181 -1.29 -7.24 -1.26
C LYS A 181 -1.95 -6.34 -2.30
N ASP A 182 -3.23 -6.59 -2.59
CA ASP A 182 -3.95 -5.83 -3.62
C ASP A 182 -4.31 -4.43 -3.12
N ALA A 183 -4.64 -4.29 -1.83
CA ALA A 183 -4.83 -3.00 -1.18
C ALA A 183 -3.55 -2.14 -1.25
N LEU A 184 -2.38 -2.74 -1.02
CA LEU A 184 -1.10 -2.04 -1.16
C LEU A 184 -0.87 -1.56 -2.60
N LYS A 185 -1.18 -2.39 -3.61
CA LYS A 185 -1.09 -1.99 -5.02
C LYS A 185 -2.00 -0.80 -5.32
N VAL A 186 -3.25 -0.81 -4.86
CA VAL A 186 -4.19 0.32 -5.02
C VAL A 186 -3.59 1.60 -4.44
N LEU A 187 -2.94 1.51 -3.29
CA LEU A 187 -2.33 2.63 -2.59
C LEU A 187 -1.11 3.23 -3.30
N VAL A 188 -0.26 2.42 -3.92
CA VAL A 188 1.04 2.88 -4.44
C VAL A 188 1.06 3.05 -5.95
N LEU A 189 0.20 2.36 -6.69
CA LEU A 189 0.33 2.26 -8.14
C LEU A 189 0.14 3.59 -8.87
N ASP A 190 -0.92 4.32 -8.57
CA ASP A 190 -1.19 5.62 -9.22
C ASP A 190 -0.17 6.70 -8.79
N PRO A 191 0.19 6.82 -7.50
CA PRO A 191 1.31 7.68 -7.09
C PRO A 191 2.64 7.35 -7.79
N LEU A 192 2.96 6.06 -7.98
CA LEU A 192 4.16 5.63 -8.70
C LEU A 192 4.11 5.99 -10.18
N ARG A 193 3.00 5.72 -10.87
CA ARG A 193 2.80 6.12 -12.28
C ARG A 193 3.00 7.62 -12.45
N ALA A 194 2.42 8.42 -11.54
CA ALA A 194 2.53 9.87 -11.57
C ALA A 194 3.97 10.35 -11.34
N SER A 195 4.69 9.74 -10.39
CA SER A 195 6.04 10.16 -9.98
C SER A 195 7.14 9.71 -10.95
N LEU A 196 6.96 8.54 -11.58
CA LEU A 196 7.86 7.99 -12.59
C LEU A 196 7.54 8.52 -14.00
N GLY A 197 6.33 9.03 -14.24
CA GLY A 197 5.88 9.42 -15.58
C GLY A 197 5.73 8.22 -16.53
N ALA A 198 5.55 7.02 -15.98
CA ALA A 198 5.52 5.74 -16.71
C ALA A 198 4.18 5.03 -16.56
N LYS A 199 3.82 4.22 -17.55
CA LYS A 199 2.62 3.36 -17.49
C LYS A 199 2.90 2.15 -16.58
N SER A 200 1.83 1.51 -16.09
CA SER A 200 1.98 0.18 -15.51
C SER A 200 1.27 -0.85 -16.37
N ASP A 201 2.03 -1.83 -16.83
CA ASP A 201 1.64 -2.94 -17.70
C ASP A 201 2.53 -4.17 -17.43
N SER A 202 2.42 -5.19 -18.28
CA SER A 202 3.32 -6.35 -18.28
C SER A 202 4.68 -6.01 -18.92
N SER A 203 5.35 -4.97 -18.40
CA SER A 203 6.67 -4.52 -18.82
C SER A 203 7.74 -5.57 -18.54
N SER A 204 8.88 -5.49 -19.22
CA SER A 204 10.09 -6.23 -18.84
C SER A 204 10.83 -5.61 -17.64
N PHE A 205 10.50 -4.36 -17.29
CA PHE A 205 11.04 -3.69 -16.12
C PHE A 205 10.07 -3.87 -14.93
N HIS A 206 10.55 -4.50 -13.86
CA HIS A 206 9.74 -4.80 -12.68
C HIS A 206 10.26 -4.09 -11.43
N ILE A 207 9.37 -3.36 -10.77
CA ILE A 207 9.56 -2.86 -9.41
C ILE A 207 8.97 -3.90 -8.47
N ARG A 208 9.82 -4.57 -7.68
CA ARG A 208 9.37 -5.55 -6.68
C ARG A 208 9.53 -5.02 -5.26
N LEU A 209 8.40 -4.86 -4.57
CA LEU A 209 8.35 -4.56 -3.15
C LEU A 209 8.31 -5.87 -2.36
N THR A 210 9.34 -6.14 -1.58
CA THR A 210 9.44 -7.32 -0.72
C THR A 210 9.42 -6.90 0.74
N TYR A 211 8.42 -7.40 1.46
CA TYR A 211 8.32 -7.23 2.91
C TYR A 211 8.69 -8.56 3.56
N SER A 212 9.60 -8.53 4.51
CA SER A 212 10.07 -9.64 5.33
C SER A 212 9.76 -9.37 6.80
N LYS A 213 9.75 -10.41 7.64
CA LYS A 213 9.77 -10.24 9.09
C LYS A 213 11.23 -10.17 9.55
N ALA A 214 11.53 -9.37 10.57
CA ALA A 214 12.91 -9.25 11.08
C ALA A 214 13.53 -10.61 11.51
N SER A 215 12.71 -11.60 11.87
CA SER A 215 13.16 -12.97 12.16
C SER A 215 13.50 -13.80 10.93
N ASP A 216 12.96 -13.46 9.75
CA ASP A 216 13.18 -14.21 8.51
C ASP A 216 14.60 -13.99 7.98
N ASP A 217 15.18 -12.82 8.26
CA ASP A 217 16.55 -12.48 7.85
C ASP A 217 17.62 -13.32 8.59
N ALA A 218 17.26 -13.94 9.74
CA ALA A 218 18.16 -14.81 10.51
C ALA A 218 18.25 -16.25 9.97
N GLN A 219 17.30 -16.69 9.14
CA GLN A 219 17.31 -18.04 8.54
C GLN A 219 17.99 -18.10 7.16
N GLY A 220 18.37 -16.95 6.58
CA GLY A 220 19.07 -16.87 5.29
C GLY A 220 20.57 -17.17 5.35
N VAL A 221 21.16 -17.30 6.56
CA VAL A 221 22.59 -17.58 6.77
C VAL A 221 22.75 -18.95 7.43
N SER A 222 22.36 -20.00 6.71
CA SER A 222 22.92 -21.33 6.96
C SER A 222 23.41 -21.89 5.64
N GLU A 223 24.73 -21.91 5.51
CA GLU A 223 25.46 -22.53 4.42
C GLU A 223 25.04 -24.01 4.28
N THR A 224 24.51 -24.37 3.12
CA THR A 224 24.81 -25.68 2.54
C THR A 224 25.30 -25.49 1.11
N THR A 225 26.58 -25.79 0.97
CA THR A 225 27.39 -25.83 -0.25
C THR A 225 26.79 -26.81 -1.26
N HIS A 226 26.98 -26.50 -2.55
CA HIS A 226 26.65 -27.30 -3.77
C HIS A 226 25.22 -27.15 -4.35
N GLU A 227 25.06 -26.32 -5.39
CA GLU A 227 25.10 -26.78 -6.79
C GLU A 227 24.71 -25.63 -7.75
N ARG A 228 25.58 -25.39 -8.73
CA ARG A 228 25.55 -24.27 -9.66
C ARG A 228 24.61 -24.61 -10.83
N LYS A 229 23.32 -24.25 -10.76
CA LYS A 229 22.40 -24.34 -11.92
C LYS A 229 21.97 -22.95 -12.41
N LYS A 230 22.56 -22.59 -13.56
CA LYS A 230 22.34 -21.44 -14.45
C LYS A 230 20.92 -20.84 -14.34
N ARG A 231 20.81 -19.59 -13.87
CA ARG A 231 19.57 -18.80 -13.96
C ARG A 231 19.70 -17.67 -14.98
N LYS A 232 18.67 -17.57 -15.81
CA LYS A 232 18.44 -16.60 -16.89
C LYS A 232 18.31 -15.20 -16.28
N THR A 233 19.14 -14.27 -16.75
CA THR A 233 19.14 -12.86 -16.33
C THR A 233 17.84 -12.18 -16.76
N GLY A 234 16.88 -12.09 -15.84
CA GLY A 234 15.81 -11.09 -15.88
C GLY A 234 16.24 -9.91 -15.01
N MET A 235 16.08 -8.69 -15.50
CA MET A 235 16.45 -7.47 -14.77
C MET A 235 15.34 -7.16 -13.75
N SER A 236 15.54 -7.56 -12.50
CA SER A 236 14.58 -7.33 -11.41
C SER A 236 15.22 -6.52 -10.30
N THR A 237 14.58 -5.44 -9.86
CA THR A 237 15.03 -4.66 -8.72
C THR A 237 14.35 -5.15 -7.45
N LEU A 238 15.15 -5.52 -6.46
CA LEU A 238 14.71 -6.06 -5.17
C LEU A 238 14.76 -4.99 -4.08
N TYR A 239 13.67 -4.81 -3.35
CA TYR A 239 13.61 -3.94 -2.17
C TYR A 239 13.08 -4.73 -0.98
N ASN A 240 13.85 -4.83 0.10
CA ASN A 240 13.49 -5.57 1.32
C ASN A 240 13.11 -4.61 2.45
N HIS A 241 12.00 -4.89 3.15
CA HIS A 241 11.56 -4.17 4.34
C HIS A 241 11.24 -5.13 5.49
N SER A 242 11.81 -4.90 6.67
CA SER A 242 11.54 -5.73 7.85
C SER A 242 10.31 -5.21 8.64
N LEU A 243 9.40 -6.13 8.96
CA LEU A 243 8.17 -5.94 9.74
C LEU A 243 8.31 -6.56 11.14
N LEU A 244 7.49 -6.08 12.08
CA LEU A 244 7.45 -6.53 13.48
C LEU A 244 6.77 -7.89 13.67
N GLY A 245 7.07 -8.50 14.83
CA GLY A 245 6.69 -9.83 15.33
C GLY A 245 5.28 -10.30 15.01
#